data_AF-A0A1V4RZ84-F1
#
_entry.id   AF-A0A1V4RZ84-F1
#
_cell.length_a   1.000
_cell.length_b   1.000
_cell.length_c   1.000
_cell.angle_alpha   90.00
_cell.angle_beta   90.00
_cell.angle_gamma   90.00
#
_symmetry.space_group_name_H-M   'P 1'
#
loop_
_entity.id
_entity.type
_entity.pdbx_description
1 polymer ?
#
loop_
_entity_poly.entity_id
_entity_poly.type
_entity_poly.pdbx_seq_one_letter_code
_entity_poly.pdbx_strand_id
1 'polypeptide(L)'
;YGNLGLLLSIGPYFLLSFYLSLFTALFCWGMVKITRCVSFPWFFVAGLWVALEYLRAHFLSGFPWCLLGYTQYSHLQVIQIADIAGVYGISFLIVLSNGLVFSLLFRQTPKKKAFFRVQFLLGILLLSAAVSYGFYKTGSQETFDPQKNITCAIIQPNIDQSVKWDPAYQTKSINTYRRLTLSVSSANPRLVVWPETAVPFFFQDPSDLTEDVRLLVQAMHTDLLFGSPAYRRKKRTYVYYNRAYLLGSDGRTSFYDKVHLVPFGEYVPLKRFLFFVDRLVAGIPGTRPGAGQKRSTDSCESHK
;
A
#
# COMPACT_ATOMS: atom_id res chain seq x y z
N TYR A 1 -16.69 5.02 -9.85
CA TYR A 1 -16.98 3.59 -9.71
C TYR A 1 -18.35 3.38 -9.08
N GLY A 2 -18.98 2.23 -9.33
CA GLY A 2 -20.29 1.88 -8.77
C GLY A 2 -21.51 2.48 -9.49
N ASN A 3 -21.33 3.38 -10.46
CA ASN A 3 -22.41 4.02 -11.24
C ASN A 3 -23.59 4.54 -10.40
N LEU A 4 -23.30 4.97 -9.16
CA LEU A 4 -24.28 5.58 -8.27
C LEU A 4 -24.49 7.04 -8.66
N GLY A 5 -25.73 7.52 -8.63
CA GLY A 5 -26.01 8.94 -8.75
C GLY A 5 -25.33 9.75 -7.64
N LEU A 6 -25.01 11.02 -7.91
CA LEU A 6 -24.26 11.88 -6.99
C LEU A 6 -24.85 11.87 -5.57
N LEU A 7 -26.17 12.07 -5.45
CA LEU A 7 -26.86 12.10 -4.15
C LEU A 7 -26.74 10.78 -3.37
N LEU A 8 -26.74 9.64 -4.07
CA LEU A 8 -26.58 8.33 -3.43
C LEU A 8 -25.12 8.10 -3.00
N SER A 9 -24.14 8.63 -3.74
CA SER A 9 -22.72 8.52 -3.40
C SER A 9 -22.32 9.29 -2.13
N ILE A 10 -23.08 10.34 -1.79
CA ILE A 10 -22.87 11.17 -0.60
C ILE A 10 -23.00 10.33 0.69
N GLY A 11 -23.96 9.41 0.74
CA GLY A 11 -24.22 8.58 1.93
C GLY A 11 -23.00 7.76 2.37
N PRO A 12 -22.46 6.85 1.51
CA PRO A 12 -21.25 6.09 1.82
C PRO A 12 -20.03 6.96 2.15
N TYR A 13 -19.88 8.10 1.48
CA TYR A 13 -18.80 9.05 1.76
C TYR A 13 -18.90 9.63 3.18
N PHE A 14 -20.08 10.08 3.60
CA PHE A 14 -20.30 10.56 4.97
C PHE A 14 -20.13 9.44 5.99
N LEU A 15 -20.57 8.22 5.68
CA LEU A 15 -20.40 7.07 6.58
C LEU A 15 -18.91 6.76 6.82
N LEU A 16 -18.10 6.74 5.76
CA LEU A 16 -16.65 6.56 5.87
C LEU A 16 -16.02 7.71 6.67
N SER A 17 -16.39 8.95 6.38
CA SER A 17 -15.88 10.13 7.07
C SER A 17 -16.23 10.11 8.55
N PHE A 18 -17.48 9.75 8.88
CA PHE A 18 -17.94 9.59 10.25
C PHE A 18 -17.13 8.52 10.98
N TYR A 19 -16.98 7.32 10.40
CA TYR A 19 -16.15 6.25 10.95
C TYR A 19 -14.72 6.72 11.26
N LEU A 20 -14.06 7.41 10.33
CA LEU A 20 -12.68 7.90 10.53
C LEU A 20 -12.63 9.00 11.61
N SER A 21 -13.65 9.87 11.68
CA SER A 21 -13.71 10.93 12.69
C SER A 21 -13.82 10.42 14.13
N LEU A 22 -14.36 9.20 14.34
CA LEU A 22 -14.46 8.59 15.67
C LEU A 22 -13.08 8.39 16.33
N PHE A 23 -12.06 8.06 15.55
CA PHE A 23 -10.69 7.92 16.06
C PHE A 23 -10.16 9.27 16.57
N THR A 24 -10.39 10.35 15.81
CA THR A 24 -10.01 11.71 16.23
C THR A 24 -10.82 12.17 17.44
N ALA A 25 -12.13 11.88 17.48
CA ALA A 25 -12.97 12.20 18.65
C ALA A 25 -12.48 11.48 19.91
N LEU A 26 -12.12 10.19 19.79
CA LEU A 26 -11.56 9.39 20.87
C LEU A 26 -10.19 9.92 21.31
N PHE A 27 -9.35 10.36 20.36
CA PHE A 27 -8.10 11.05 20.67
C PHE A 27 -8.33 12.33 21.47
N CYS A 28 -9.22 13.21 21.01
CA CYS A 28 -9.52 14.47 21.70
C CYS A 28 -10.03 14.23 23.12
N TRP A 29 -10.96 13.28 23.29
CA TRP A 29 -11.47 12.87 24.60
C TRP A 29 -10.35 12.34 25.50
N GLY A 30 -9.52 11.43 25.00
CA GLY A 30 -8.42 10.84 25.75
C GLY A 30 -7.35 11.88 26.11
N MET A 31 -7.01 12.78 25.19
CA MET A 31 -6.07 13.88 25.42
C MET A 31 -6.51 14.77 26.58
N VAL A 32 -7.80 15.16 26.64
CA VAL A 32 -8.34 15.97 27.75
C VAL A 32 -8.24 15.23 29.09
N LYS A 33 -8.47 13.91 29.11
CA LYS A 33 -8.33 13.11 30.33
C LYS A 33 -6.87 12.99 30.76
N ILE A 34 -5.98 12.64 29.84
CA ILE A 34 -4.55 12.45 30.10
C ILE A 34 -3.91 13.75 30.60
N THR A 35 -4.15 14.87 29.93
CA THR A 35 -3.58 16.19 30.31
C THR A 35 -4.04 16.68 31.68
N ARG A 36 -5.21 16.25 32.15
CA ARG A 36 -5.73 16.62 33.49
C ARG A 36 -5.25 15.69 34.60
N CYS A 37 -5.01 14.41 34.30
CA CYS A 37 -4.74 13.39 35.31
C CYS A 37 -3.26 13.03 35.47
N VAL A 38 -2.45 13.18 34.41
CA VAL A 38 -1.08 12.65 34.38
C VAL A 38 -0.05 13.77 34.45
N SER A 39 1.03 13.55 35.21
CA SER A 39 2.13 14.52 35.31
C SER A 39 3.00 14.58 34.05
N PHE A 40 2.95 13.55 33.18
CA PHE A 40 3.75 13.40 31.96
C PHE A 40 2.89 13.29 30.68
N PRO A 41 1.95 14.22 30.43
CA PRO A 41 0.83 13.95 29.54
C PRO A 41 1.22 13.76 28.06
N TRP A 42 2.21 14.50 27.54
CA TRP A 42 2.45 14.54 26.10
C TRP A 42 2.99 13.24 25.51
N PHE A 43 3.73 12.45 26.29
CA PHE A 43 4.16 11.12 25.87
C PHE A 43 2.99 10.14 25.80
N PHE A 44 2.06 10.19 26.76
CA PHE A 44 0.85 9.38 26.72
C PHE A 44 -0.11 9.86 25.62
N VAL A 45 -0.18 11.17 25.34
CA VAL A 45 -0.97 11.73 24.23
C VAL A 45 -0.40 11.27 22.88
N ALA A 46 0.92 11.34 22.70
CA ALA A 46 1.58 10.82 21.50
C ALA A 46 1.39 9.30 21.34
N GLY A 47 1.49 8.55 22.45
CA GLY A 47 1.21 7.11 22.48
C GLY A 47 -0.25 6.79 22.13
N LEU A 48 -1.20 7.59 22.63
CA LEU A 48 -2.62 7.45 22.29
C LEU A 48 -2.88 7.68 20.80
N TRP A 49 -2.26 8.71 20.21
CA TRP A 49 -2.37 8.96 18.76
C TRP A 49 -1.90 7.76 17.95
N VAL A 50 -0.71 7.25 18.26
CA VAL A 50 -0.14 6.07 17.59
C VAL A 50 -1.01 4.83 17.78
N ALA A 51 -1.51 4.59 19.00
CA ALA A 51 -2.40 3.46 19.26
C ALA A 51 -3.69 3.55 18.42
N LEU A 52 -4.24 4.74 18.22
CA LEU A 52 -5.42 4.96 17.40
C LEU A 52 -5.11 4.86 15.91
N GLU A 53 -3.95 5.34 15.44
CA GLU A 53 -3.49 5.11 14.06
C GLU A 53 -3.30 3.61 13.78
N TYR A 54 -2.68 2.88 14.71
CA TYR A 54 -2.50 1.43 14.61
C TYR A 54 -3.85 0.71 14.62
N LEU A 55 -4.76 1.07 15.52
CA LEU A 55 -6.10 0.50 15.56
C LEU A 55 -6.84 0.75 14.24
N ARG A 56 -6.81 1.99 13.72
CA ARG A 56 -7.43 2.36 12.44
C ARG A 56 -6.83 1.59 11.25
N ALA A 57 -5.54 1.26 11.31
CA ALA A 57 -4.83 0.51 10.29
C ALA A 57 -5.20 -0.99 10.24
N HIS A 58 -5.80 -1.53 11.30
CA HIS A 58 -6.10 -2.98 11.40
C HIS A 58 -7.59 -3.28 11.63
N PHE A 59 -8.34 -2.37 12.25
CA PHE A 59 -9.75 -2.54 12.57
C PHE A 59 -10.59 -2.56 11.29
N LEU A 60 -11.53 -3.51 11.19
CA LEU A 60 -12.42 -3.71 10.04
C LEU A 60 -11.66 -3.72 8.70
N SER A 61 -10.67 -4.60 8.57
CA SER A 61 -9.72 -4.73 7.42
C SER A 61 -8.71 -3.60 7.25
N GLY A 62 -8.84 -2.52 8.03
CA GLY A 62 -7.85 -1.45 8.09
C GLY A 62 -8.06 -0.36 7.04
N PHE A 63 -7.90 0.89 7.45
CA PHE A 63 -7.86 2.04 6.55
C PHE A 63 -6.75 3.02 6.97
N PRO A 64 -5.46 2.69 6.77
CA PRO A 64 -4.31 3.48 7.22
C PRO A 64 -4.00 4.69 6.31
N TRP A 65 -5.02 5.36 5.77
CA TRP A 65 -4.83 6.55 4.95
C TRP A 65 -4.43 7.77 5.79
N CYS A 66 -3.60 8.65 5.23
CA CYS A 66 -3.21 9.91 5.87
C CYS A 66 -2.64 9.73 7.29
N LEU A 67 -1.75 8.75 7.51
CA LEU A 67 -0.99 8.66 8.76
C LEU A 67 -0.12 9.91 8.92
N LEU A 68 -0.04 10.44 10.14
CA LEU A 68 0.62 11.70 10.42
C LEU A 68 2.11 11.66 10.06
N GLY A 69 2.77 10.52 10.28
CA GLY A 69 4.16 10.30 9.93
C GLY A 69 4.48 10.53 8.44
N TYR A 70 3.53 10.31 7.52
CA TYR A 70 3.75 10.55 6.08
C TYR A 70 3.95 12.02 5.75
N THR A 71 3.51 12.95 6.61
CA THR A 71 3.76 14.39 6.41
C THR A 71 5.25 14.73 6.36
N GLN A 72 6.12 13.87 6.90
CA GLN A 72 7.56 14.11 6.99
C GLN A 72 8.35 13.51 5.83
N TYR A 73 7.70 12.99 4.78
CA TYR A 73 8.38 12.26 3.70
C TYR A 73 9.55 13.03 3.04
N SER A 74 9.47 14.37 2.98
CA SER A 74 10.54 15.22 2.43
C SER A 74 11.71 15.44 3.38
N HIS A 75 11.59 15.07 4.66
CA HIS A 75 12.61 15.25 5.70
C HIS A 75 13.37 13.95 5.93
N LEU A 76 14.29 13.64 5.01
CA LEU A 76 14.98 12.34 4.95
C LEU A 76 15.63 11.95 6.29
N GLN A 77 16.21 12.90 7.01
CA GLN A 77 16.87 12.66 8.31
C GLN A 77 15.87 12.33 9.42
N VAL A 78 14.65 12.86 9.38
CA VAL A 78 13.62 12.56 10.39
C VAL A 78 13.02 11.18 10.12
N ILE A 79 12.80 10.83 8.85
CA ILE A 79 12.08 9.60 8.50
C ILE A 79 12.92 8.32 8.65
N GLN A 80 14.25 8.42 8.79
CA GLN A 80 15.09 7.22 8.94
C GLN A 80 14.68 6.35 10.14
N ILE A 81 14.12 6.95 11.20
CA ILE A 81 13.63 6.22 12.38
C ILE A 81 12.50 5.22 12.05
N ALA A 82 11.88 5.32 10.86
CA ALA A 82 10.88 4.36 10.40
C ALA A 82 11.43 2.94 10.22
N ASP A 83 12.74 2.75 10.04
CA ASP A 83 13.33 1.41 9.96
C ASP A 83 13.29 0.65 11.31
N ILE A 84 13.27 1.38 12.43
CA ILE A 84 13.17 0.83 13.80
C ILE A 84 11.72 0.83 14.28
N ALA A 85 11.01 1.95 14.15
CA ALA A 85 9.72 2.17 14.80
C ALA A 85 8.54 2.24 13.82
N GLY A 86 8.80 2.05 12.52
CA GLY A 86 7.81 2.27 11.47
C GLY A 86 7.36 3.74 11.37
N VAL A 87 6.37 3.98 10.51
CA VAL A 87 5.73 5.30 10.36
C VAL A 87 5.14 5.84 11.67
N TYR A 88 4.77 4.94 12.58
CA TYR A 88 4.22 5.26 13.89
C TYR A 88 5.22 5.98 14.81
N GLY A 89 6.50 5.65 14.74
CA GLY A 89 7.54 6.37 15.48
C GLY A 89 7.63 7.84 15.04
N ILE A 90 7.45 8.10 13.75
CA ILE A 90 7.42 9.46 13.20
C ILE A 90 6.16 10.19 13.69
N SER A 91 4.97 9.55 13.60
CA SER A 91 3.73 10.11 14.14
C SER A 91 3.86 10.48 15.63
N PHE A 92 4.49 9.62 16.42
CA PHE A 92 4.75 9.86 17.84
C PHE A 92 5.57 11.13 18.06
N LEU A 93 6.70 11.28 17.34
CA LEU A 93 7.57 12.44 17.46
C LEU A 93 6.86 13.75 17.07
N ILE A 94 6.01 13.71 16.05
CA ILE A 94 5.23 14.88 15.62
C ILE A 94 4.26 15.31 16.73
N VAL A 95 3.45 14.39 17.26
CA VAL A 95 2.47 14.71 18.31
C VAL A 95 3.16 15.16 19.59
N LEU A 96 4.24 14.48 19.99
CA LEU A 96 5.03 14.85 21.16
C LEU A 96 5.59 16.26 21.02
N SER A 97 6.25 16.56 19.90
CA SER A 97 6.86 17.87 19.66
C SER A 97 5.83 18.99 19.64
N ASN A 98 4.72 18.81 18.90
CA ASN A 98 3.65 19.80 18.84
C ASN A 98 2.98 20.02 20.20
N GLY A 99 2.75 18.96 20.97
CA GLY A 99 2.21 19.06 22.32
C GLY A 99 3.12 19.85 23.27
N LEU A 100 4.42 19.57 23.24
CA LEU A 100 5.41 20.28 24.05
C LEU A 100 5.49 21.77 23.67
N VAL A 101 5.51 22.08 22.37
CA VAL A 101 5.48 23.46 21.85
C VAL A 101 4.18 24.17 22.26
N PHE A 102 3.03 23.50 22.15
CA PHE A 102 1.75 24.04 22.57
C PHE A 102 1.75 24.41 24.07
N SER A 103 2.20 23.50 24.94
CA SER A 103 2.31 23.79 26.38
C SER A 103 3.25 24.95 26.68
N LEU A 104 4.34 25.10 25.91
CA LEU A 104 5.28 26.21 26.06
C LEU A 104 4.66 27.55 25.64
N LEU A 105 4.03 27.61 24.47
CA LEU A 105 3.46 28.84 23.90
C LEU A 105 2.26 29.36 24.70
N PHE A 106 1.34 28.46 25.08
CA PHE A 106 0.11 28.85 25.76
C PHE A 106 0.23 28.86 27.29
N ARG A 107 1.46 28.69 27.82
CA ARG A 107 1.75 28.62 29.26
C ARG A 107 0.85 27.63 30.01
N GLN A 108 0.33 26.62 29.31
CA GLN A 108 -0.35 25.47 29.89
C GLN A 108 0.69 24.52 30.45
N THR A 109 1.54 25.03 31.35
CA THR A 109 2.43 24.19 32.12
C THR A 109 1.55 23.30 33.00
N PRO A 110 1.72 21.97 32.98
CA PRO A 110 1.07 21.10 33.95
C PRO A 110 1.33 21.66 35.35
N LYS A 111 0.39 21.45 36.28
CA LYS A 111 0.39 22.03 37.64
C LYS A 111 1.74 21.95 38.37
N LYS A 112 2.61 21.02 37.96
CA LYS A 112 3.99 20.87 38.43
C LYS A 112 5.00 21.30 37.35
N LYS A 113 5.43 22.57 37.34
CA LYS A 113 6.41 23.14 36.39
C LYS A 113 7.71 22.34 36.25
N ALA A 114 8.17 21.67 37.30
CA ALA A 114 9.36 20.81 37.25
C ALA A 114 9.20 19.62 36.29
N PHE A 115 8.03 18.98 36.28
CA PHE A 115 7.76 17.85 35.39
C PHE A 115 7.72 18.27 33.92
N PHE A 116 7.23 19.47 33.61
CA PHE A 116 7.24 20.00 32.25
C PHE A 116 8.66 20.11 31.68
N ARG A 117 9.59 20.66 32.46
CA ARG A 117 11.01 20.80 32.05
C ARG A 117 11.61 19.44 31.70
N VAL A 118 11.33 18.41 32.49
CA VAL A 118 11.83 17.05 32.22
C VAL A 118 11.27 16.49 30.91
N GLN A 119 9.96 16.60 30.63
CA GLN A 119 9.41 16.09 29.36
C GLN A 119 9.88 16.90 28.16
N PHE A 120 10.08 18.22 28.34
CA PHE A 120 10.60 19.06 27.28
C PHE A 120 12.03 18.64 26.91
N LEU A 121 12.90 18.44 27.91
CA LEU A 121 14.26 17.94 27.70
C LEU A 121 14.27 16.53 27.08
N LEU A 122 13.41 15.63 27.55
CA LEU A 122 13.27 14.29 26.95
C LEU A 122 12.73 14.33 25.53
N GLY A 123 11.80 15.24 25.23
CA GLY A 123 11.26 15.44 23.88
C GLY A 123 12.33 15.96 22.92
N ILE A 124 13.14 16.95 23.35
CA ILE A 124 14.30 17.42 22.59
C ILE A 124 15.30 16.29 22.38
N LEU A 125 15.62 15.54 23.44
CA LEU A 125 16.57 14.42 23.36
C LEU A 125 16.11 13.35 22.37
N LEU A 126 14.82 13.00 22.37
CA LEU A 126 14.27 12.03 21.42
C LEU A 126 14.28 12.55 19.98
N LEU A 127 13.90 13.81 19.79
CA LEU A 127 13.92 14.42 18.46
C LEU A 127 15.35 14.54 17.92
N SER A 128 16.30 14.97 18.75
CA SER A 128 17.70 15.08 18.37
C SER A 128 18.32 13.71 18.10
N ALA A 129 17.99 12.70 18.89
CA ALA A 129 18.40 11.32 18.65
C ALA A 129 17.87 10.79 17.32
N ALA A 130 16.58 11.00 17.01
CA ALA A 130 15.98 10.58 15.74
C ALA A 130 16.65 11.25 14.52
N VAL A 131 16.88 12.57 14.60
CA VAL A 131 17.57 13.32 13.54
C VAL A 131 19.02 12.88 13.40
N SER A 132 19.74 12.71 14.51
CA SER A 132 21.15 12.27 14.51
C SER A 132 21.29 10.86 13.95
N TYR A 133 20.39 9.95 14.31
CA TYR A 133 20.29 8.62 13.72
C TYR A 133 20.06 8.72 12.21
N GLY A 134 19.21 9.64 11.75
CA GLY A 134 18.99 9.82 10.33
C GLY A 134 20.17 10.35 9.56
N PHE A 135 20.95 11.26 10.14
CA PHE A 135 22.24 11.67 9.56
C PHE A 135 23.21 10.49 9.49
N TYR A 136 23.31 9.69 10.55
CA TYR A 136 24.15 8.50 10.58
C TYR A 136 23.75 7.48 9.48
N LYS A 137 22.45 7.18 9.35
CA LYS A 137 21.94 6.22 8.35
C LYS A 137 22.11 6.72 6.92
N THR A 138 21.86 8.00 6.68
CA THR A 138 22.01 8.57 5.34
C THR A 138 23.49 8.69 4.95
N GLY A 139 24.38 9.00 5.91
CA GLY A 139 25.82 9.09 5.68
C GLY A 139 26.54 7.74 5.60
N SER A 140 25.93 6.65 6.06
CA SER A 140 26.47 5.28 6.02
C SER A 140 25.98 4.48 4.81
N GLN A 141 25.29 5.09 3.85
CA GLN A 141 24.92 4.40 2.61
C GLN A 141 26.17 3.86 1.93
N GLU A 142 26.17 2.56 1.64
CA GLU A 142 27.22 1.92 0.85
C GLU A 142 27.42 2.71 -0.45
N THR A 143 28.68 2.99 -0.79
CA THR A 143 29.04 3.66 -2.03
C THR A 143 28.37 2.95 -3.20
N PHE A 144 27.67 3.71 -4.04
CA PHE A 144 27.04 3.25 -5.27
C PHE A 144 28.01 2.35 -6.04
N ASP A 145 27.70 1.05 -6.13
CA ASP A 145 28.49 0.07 -6.88
C ASP A 145 27.83 -0.16 -8.24
N PRO A 146 28.36 0.42 -9.33
CA PRO A 146 27.77 0.27 -10.66
C PRO A 146 27.68 -1.19 -11.11
N GLN A 147 28.53 -2.09 -10.58
CA GLN A 147 28.55 -3.49 -10.97
C GLN A 147 27.45 -4.32 -10.30
N LYS A 148 26.84 -3.83 -9.21
CA LYS A 148 25.71 -4.48 -8.53
C LYS A 148 24.35 -3.96 -8.96
N ASN A 149 24.31 -2.96 -9.82
CA ASN A 149 23.07 -2.31 -10.23
C ASN A 149 22.35 -3.10 -11.34
N ILE A 150 21.02 -3.06 -11.29
CA ILE A 150 20.16 -3.61 -12.33
C ILE A 150 19.36 -2.48 -12.97
N THR A 151 19.33 -2.43 -14.30
CA THR A 151 18.46 -1.49 -15.03
C THR A 151 17.04 -2.06 -15.06
N CYS A 152 16.08 -1.30 -14.56
CA CYS A 152 14.66 -1.65 -14.58
C CYS A 152 13.89 -0.61 -15.40
N ALA A 153 12.95 -1.08 -16.24
CA ALA A 153 12.05 -0.21 -16.99
C ALA A 153 10.61 -0.36 -16.46
N ILE A 154 9.95 0.75 -16.12
CA ILE A 154 8.56 0.78 -15.66
C ILE A 154 7.70 1.37 -16.78
N ILE A 155 6.73 0.60 -17.27
CA ILE A 155 5.90 0.98 -18.42
C ILE A 155 4.56 1.52 -17.94
N GLN A 156 4.23 2.76 -18.31
CA GLN A 156 2.98 3.43 -17.92
C GLN A 156 2.20 3.89 -19.17
N PRO A 157 1.26 3.08 -19.69
CA PRO A 157 0.61 3.34 -20.98
C PRO A 157 -0.54 4.34 -20.94
N ASN A 158 -0.96 4.77 -19.73
CA ASN A 158 -2.12 5.65 -19.53
C ASN A 158 -3.42 5.15 -20.20
N ILE A 159 -3.73 3.86 -20.05
CA ILE A 159 -4.97 3.25 -20.59
C ILE A 159 -6.17 3.68 -19.74
N ASP A 160 -7.23 4.16 -20.39
CA ASP A 160 -8.47 4.58 -19.74
C ASP A 160 -9.14 3.40 -18.99
N GLN A 161 -9.57 3.68 -17.77
CA GLN A 161 -10.16 2.71 -16.88
C GLN A 161 -11.51 2.15 -17.38
N SER A 162 -12.26 2.92 -18.18
CA SER A 162 -13.56 2.53 -18.73
C SER A 162 -13.49 1.40 -19.76
N VAL A 163 -12.38 1.31 -20.49
CA VAL A 163 -12.15 0.30 -21.54
C VAL A 163 -11.22 -0.84 -21.07
N LYS A 164 -10.62 -0.72 -19.88
CA LYS A 164 -9.59 -1.63 -19.37
C LYS A 164 -10.01 -3.10 -19.34
N TRP A 165 -11.29 -3.37 -19.10
CA TRP A 165 -11.85 -4.72 -19.00
C TRP A 165 -12.66 -5.13 -20.24
N ASP A 166 -12.75 -4.27 -21.26
CA ASP A 166 -13.48 -4.56 -22.48
C ASP A 166 -12.64 -5.49 -23.39
N PRO A 167 -13.14 -6.71 -23.71
CA PRO A 167 -12.46 -7.64 -24.62
C PRO A 167 -12.05 -7.00 -25.96
N ALA A 168 -12.85 -6.05 -26.49
CA ALA A 168 -12.56 -5.37 -27.75
C ALA A 168 -11.28 -4.50 -27.70
N TYR A 169 -10.82 -4.13 -26.51
CA TYR A 169 -9.64 -3.27 -26.31
C TYR A 169 -8.39 -4.02 -25.85
N GLN A 170 -8.48 -5.34 -25.64
CA GLN A 170 -7.36 -6.14 -25.13
C GLN A 170 -6.17 -6.11 -26.09
N THR A 171 -6.38 -6.39 -27.37
CA THR A 171 -5.33 -6.37 -28.41
C THR A 171 -4.68 -4.99 -28.52
N LYS A 172 -5.47 -3.91 -28.51
CA LYS A 172 -4.95 -2.53 -28.54
C LYS A 172 -4.11 -2.21 -27.29
N SER A 173 -4.52 -2.71 -26.13
CA SER A 173 -3.81 -2.54 -24.86
C SER A 173 -2.46 -3.27 -24.89
N ILE A 174 -2.44 -4.54 -25.28
CA ILE A 174 -1.20 -5.34 -25.42
C ILE A 174 -0.25 -4.72 -26.45
N ASN A 175 -0.75 -4.27 -27.60
CA ASN A 175 0.07 -3.58 -28.60
C ASN A 175 0.68 -2.28 -28.08
N THR A 176 -0.03 -1.55 -27.21
CA THR A 176 0.50 -0.35 -26.56
C THR A 176 1.63 -0.69 -25.60
N TYR A 177 1.44 -1.71 -24.75
CA TYR A 177 2.49 -2.20 -23.86
C TYR A 177 3.70 -2.71 -24.62
N ARG A 178 3.49 -3.48 -25.69
CA ARG A 178 4.55 -3.98 -26.58
C ARG A 178 5.37 -2.83 -27.16
N ARG A 179 4.71 -1.83 -27.76
CA ARG A 179 5.39 -0.65 -28.34
C ARG A 179 6.24 0.10 -27.31
N LEU A 180 5.68 0.36 -26.12
CA LEU A 180 6.41 1.07 -25.06
C LEU A 180 7.58 0.25 -24.51
N THR A 181 7.40 -1.07 -24.39
CA THR A 181 8.47 -1.98 -23.94
C THR A 181 9.61 -2.02 -24.97
N LEU A 182 9.29 -2.05 -26.27
CA LEU A 182 10.30 -1.99 -27.32
C LEU A 182 10.99 -0.62 -27.42
N SER A 183 10.32 0.47 -27.03
CA SER A 183 10.96 1.80 -27.05
C SER A 183 12.09 1.97 -26.02
N VAL A 184 12.17 1.06 -25.03
CA VAL A 184 13.21 1.07 -23.99
C VAL A 184 14.27 -0.02 -24.19
N SER A 185 14.24 -0.77 -25.32
CA SER A 185 15.18 -1.85 -25.59
C SER A 185 16.64 -1.39 -25.60
N SER A 186 16.91 -0.18 -26.08
CA SER A 186 18.29 0.38 -26.12
C SER A 186 18.91 0.56 -24.74
N ALA A 187 18.09 0.65 -23.68
CA ALA A 187 18.55 0.73 -22.30
C ALA A 187 18.96 -0.64 -21.72
N ASN A 188 18.74 -1.74 -22.45
CA ASN A 188 19.01 -3.12 -22.04
C ASN A 188 18.53 -3.42 -20.60
N PRO A 189 17.23 -3.22 -20.28
CA PRO A 189 16.72 -3.48 -18.95
C PRO A 189 16.85 -4.97 -18.60
N ARG A 190 17.19 -5.26 -17.34
CA ARG A 190 17.14 -6.62 -16.78
C ARG A 190 15.73 -7.02 -16.35
N LEU A 191 14.88 -6.02 -16.03
CA LEU A 191 13.49 -6.21 -15.66
C LEU A 191 12.61 -5.14 -16.30
N VAL A 192 11.52 -5.56 -16.93
CA VAL A 192 10.43 -4.69 -17.34
C VAL A 192 9.25 -4.90 -16.39
N VAL A 193 8.63 -3.81 -15.95
CA VAL A 193 7.47 -3.83 -15.04
C VAL A 193 6.27 -3.18 -15.72
N TRP A 194 5.20 -3.94 -15.88
CA TRP A 194 3.88 -3.45 -16.24
C TRP A 194 2.99 -3.37 -14.98
N PRO A 195 2.03 -2.42 -14.94
CA PRO A 195 1.22 -2.17 -13.75
C PRO A 195 0.18 -3.27 -13.49
N GLU A 196 -0.60 -3.08 -12.43
CA GLU A 196 -1.71 -3.97 -12.05
C GLU A 196 -2.75 -4.09 -13.18
N THR A 197 -3.12 -5.33 -13.49
CA THR A 197 -4.06 -5.68 -14.57
C THR A 197 -3.64 -5.07 -15.91
N ALA A 198 -2.34 -5.10 -16.23
CA ALA A 198 -1.82 -4.73 -17.54
C ALA A 198 -2.20 -5.74 -18.62
N VAL A 199 -2.37 -7.00 -18.23
CA VAL A 199 -2.85 -8.11 -19.07
C VAL A 199 -4.29 -8.40 -18.65
N PRO A 200 -5.31 -7.78 -19.28
CA PRO A 200 -6.71 -7.85 -18.84
C PRO A 200 -7.43 -9.14 -19.31
N PHE A 201 -6.72 -10.26 -19.32
CA PHE A 201 -7.23 -11.60 -19.63
C PHE A 201 -6.51 -12.63 -18.76
N PHE A 202 -7.01 -13.87 -18.70
CA PHE A 202 -6.38 -14.91 -17.89
C PHE A 202 -5.10 -15.41 -18.56
N PHE A 203 -3.94 -14.82 -18.23
CA PHE A 203 -2.64 -15.21 -18.81
C PHE A 203 -2.29 -16.71 -18.64
N GLN A 204 -2.85 -17.36 -17.63
CA GLN A 204 -2.72 -18.80 -17.40
C GLN A 204 -3.34 -19.67 -18.50
N ASP A 205 -4.27 -19.12 -19.28
CA ASP A 205 -4.93 -19.82 -20.37
C ASP A 205 -4.19 -19.50 -21.70
N PRO A 206 -3.86 -20.51 -22.52
CA PRO A 206 -3.25 -20.30 -23.82
C PRO A 206 -4.15 -19.46 -24.74
N SER A 207 -3.59 -18.42 -25.36
CA SER A 207 -4.26 -17.57 -26.34
C SER A 207 -3.21 -16.84 -27.20
N ASP A 208 -3.61 -16.29 -28.34
CA ASP A 208 -2.72 -15.49 -29.19
C ASP A 208 -2.08 -14.33 -28.42
N LEU A 209 -2.85 -13.66 -27.56
CA LEU A 209 -2.35 -12.57 -26.71
C LEU A 209 -1.38 -13.06 -25.62
N THR A 210 -1.58 -14.29 -25.12
CA THR A 210 -0.64 -14.92 -24.18
C THR A 210 0.70 -15.17 -24.85
N GLU A 211 0.68 -15.67 -26.09
CA GLU A 211 1.88 -15.90 -26.89
C GLU A 211 2.57 -14.59 -27.30
N ASP A 212 1.82 -13.54 -27.66
CA ASP A 212 2.39 -12.22 -27.95
C ASP A 212 3.24 -11.68 -26.79
N VAL A 213 2.77 -11.86 -25.55
CA VAL A 213 3.51 -11.46 -24.34
C VAL A 213 4.76 -12.33 -24.16
N ARG A 214 4.67 -13.65 -24.37
CA ARG A 214 5.84 -14.55 -24.29
C ARG A 214 6.91 -14.23 -25.32
N LEU A 215 6.50 -14.01 -26.57
CA LEU A 215 7.39 -13.66 -27.68
C LEU A 215 8.07 -12.31 -27.43
N LEU A 216 7.37 -11.34 -26.84
CA LEU A 216 7.97 -10.06 -26.45
C LEU A 216 9.10 -10.24 -25.43
N VAL A 217 8.87 -11.03 -24.37
CA VAL A 217 9.89 -11.29 -23.33
C VAL A 217 11.10 -12.00 -23.93
N GLN A 218 10.87 -13.01 -24.77
CA GLN A 218 11.93 -13.73 -25.47
C GLN A 218 12.74 -12.81 -26.40
N ALA A 219 12.07 -11.98 -27.20
CA ALA A 219 12.72 -11.06 -28.13
C ALA A 219 13.55 -9.98 -27.42
N MET A 220 13.13 -9.56 -26.22
CA MET A 220 13.83 -8.58 -25.41
C MET A 220 15.00 -9.19 -24.63
N HIS A 221 15.02 -10.51 -24.43
CA HIS A 221 15.91 -11.19 -23.47
C HIS A 221 15.87 -10.55 -22.07
N THR A 222 14.67 -10.12 -21.64
CA THR A 222 14.44 -9.40 -20.38
C THR A 222 13.26 -10.00 -19.63
N ASP A 223 13.37 -10.13 -18.31
CA ASP A 223 12.26 -10.62 -17.48
C ASP A 223 11.12 -9.58 -17.41
N LEU A 224 9.88 -10.05 -17.36
CA LEU A 224 8.68 -9.20 -17.31
C LEU A 224 7.84 -9.48 -16.06
N LEU A 225 7.64 -8.46 -15.23
CA LEU A 225 6.68 -8.45 -14.14
C LEU A 225 5.40 -7.73 -14.58
N PHE A 226 4.24 -8.38 -14.48
CA PHE A 226 2.98 -7.77 -14.90
C PHE A 226 1.78 -8.25 -14.08
N GLY A 227 0.74 -7.42 -13.99
CA GLY A 227 -0.53 -7.79 -13.35
C GLY A 227 -1.54 -8.39 -14.33
N SER A 228 -2.24 -9.43 -13.89
CA SER A 228 -3.29 -10.14 -14.64
C SER A 228 -4.32 -10.75 -13.68
N PRO A 229 -5.59 -10.88 -14.08
CA PRO A 229 -6.51 -11.75 -13.35
C PRO A 229 -6.04 -13.21 -13.47
N ALA A 230 -6.39 -14.00 -12.46
CA ALA A 230 -6.11 -15.42 -12.41
C ALA A 230 -7.26 -16.17 -11.74
N TYR A 231 -7.31 -17.48 -11.92
CA TYR A 231 -8.26 -18.31 -11.18
C TYR A 231 -7.68 -19.67 -10.81
N ARG A 232 -8.29 -20.30 -9.79
CA ARG A 232 -8.09 -21.72 -9.47
C ARG A 232 -9.43 -22.43 -9.47
N ARG A 233 -9.50 -23.58 -10.14
CA ARG A 233 -10.67 -24.45 -10.12
C ARG A 233 -10.72 -25.20 -8.77
N LYS A 234 -11.83 -25.08 -8.04
CA LYS A 234 -12.10 -25.83 -6.81
C LYS A 234 -13.42 -26.56 -6.95
N LYS A 235 -13.38 -27.89 -7.17
CA LYS A 235 -14.56 -28.70 -7.51
C LYS A 235 -15.31 -28.11 -8.71
N ARG A 236 -16.55 -27.64 -8.52
CA ARG A 236 -17.43 -27.04 -9.54
C ARG A 236 -17.41 -25.50 -9.56
N THR A 237 -16.52 -24.86 -8.79
CA THR A 237 -16.46 -23.39 -8.73
C THR A 237 -15.08 -22.85 -9.08
N TYR A 238 -15.05 -21.60 -9.52
CA TYR A 238 -13.84 -20.83 -9.76
C TYR A 238 -13.57 -19.89 -8.59
N VAL A 239 -12.31 -19.81 -8.19
CA VAL A 239 -11.82 -18.82 -7.24
C VAL A 239 -10.90 -17.87 -7.99
N TYR A 240 -11.27 -16.59 -8.04
CA TYR A 240 -10.52 -15.56 -8.76
C TYR A 240 -9.48 -14.88 -7.86
N TYR A 241 -8.38 -14.47 -8.48
CA TYR A 241 -7.25 -13.80 -7.86
C TYR A 241 -6.81 -12.60 -8.70
N ASN A 242 -6.34 -11.58 -8.01
CA ASN A 242 -5.54 -10.51 -8.61
C ASN A 242 -4.07 -10.92 -8.48
N ARG A 243 -3.40 -11.15 -9.60
CA ARG A 243 -2.09 -11.83 -9.64
C ARG A 243 -1.04 -10.98 -10.34
N ALA A 244 0.14 -10.92 -9.72
CA ALA A 244 1.36 -10.50 -10.40
C ALA A 244 2.09 -11.74 -10.93
N TYR A 245 2.42 -11.75 -12.21
CA TYR A 245 3.25 -12.78 -12.85
C TYR A 245 4.66 -12.23 -13.08
N LEU A 246 5.66 -13.06 -12.80
CA LEU A 246 7.03 -12.86 -13.26
C LEU A 246 7.29 -13.90 -14.35
N LEU A 247 7.40 -13.42 -15.59
CA LEU A 247 7.74 -14.22 -16.77
C LEU A 247 9.22 -13.99 -17.09
N GLY A 248 10.02 -15.03 -16.90
CA GLY A 248 11.44 -15.00 -17.20
C GLY A 248 11.73 -15.07 -18.69
N SER A 249 12.85 -14.50 -19.10
CA SER A 249 13.43 -14.65 -20.44
C SER A 249 13.73 -16.11 -20.83
N ASP A 250 13.89 -16.99 -19.83
CA ASP A 250 14.02 -18.45 -19.98
C ASP A 250 12.66 -19.18 -20.15
N GLY A 251 11.55 -18.44 -20.17
CA GLY A 251 10.19 -18.96 -20.27
C GLY A 251 9.59 -19.44 -18.95
N ARG A 252 10.34 -19.43 -17.84
CA ARG A 252 9.79 -19.83 -16.54
C ARG A 252 8.83 -18.77 -16.02
N THR A 253 7.72 -19.22 -15.42
CA THR A 253 6.72 -18.32 -14.86
C THR A 253 6.58 -18.55 -13.36
N SER A 254 6.68 -17.48 -12.58
CA SER A 254 6.35 -17.45 -11.14
C SER A 254 5.23 -16.44 -10.88
N PHE A 255 4.54 -16.52 -9.74
CA PHE A 255 3.45 -15.59 -9.46
C PHE A 255 3.26 -15.27 -7.97
N TYR A 256 2.57 -14.16 -7.73
CA TYR A 256 2.10 -13.71 -6.42
C TYR A 256 0.61 -13.36 -6.50
N ASP A 257 -0.20 -13.98 -5.64
CA ASP A 257 -1.62 -13.66 -5.49
C ASP A 257 -1.79 -12.59 -4.40
N LYS A 258 -2.49 -11.49 -4.72
CA LYS A 258 -2.74 -10.37 -3.80
C LYS A 258 -3.37 -10.86 -2.48
N VAL A 259 -2.71 -10.55 -1.36
CA VAL A 259 -3.11 -11.02 -0.03
C VAL A 259 -4.13 -10.10 0.62
N HIS A 260 -3.86 -8.79 0.66
CA HIS A 260 -4.78 -7.80 1.23
C HIS A 260 -5.63 -7.19 0.11
N LEU A 261 -6.93 -7.48 0.17
CA LEU A 261 -7.89 -7.04 -0.83
C LEU A 261 -8.58 -5.76 -0.41
N VAL A 262 -8.97 -4.94 -1.38
CA VAL A 262 -9.69 -3.69 -1.10
C VAL A 262 -11.18 -3.99 -0.84
N PRO A 263 -11.70 -3.67 0.37
CA PRO A 263 -13.13 -3.80 0.67
C PRO A 263 -13.97 -2.98 -0.30
N PHE A 264 -15.09 -3.54 -0.75
CA PHE A 264 -16.04 -2.98 -1.72
C PHE A 264 -15.48 -2.75 -3.14
N GLY A 265 -14.16 -2.82 -3.34
CA GLY A 265 -13.50 -2.75 -4.65
C GLY A 265 -13.20 -4.12 -5.27
N GLU A 266 -12.81 -5.10 -4.46
CA GLU A 266 -12.44 -6.47 -4.89
C GLU A 266 -13.30 -7.56 -4.24
N TYR A 267 -13.84 -7.29 -3.04
CA TYR A 267 -14.76 -8.18 -2.34
C TYR A 267 -15.78 -7.38 -1.53
N VAL A 268 -16.89 -8.02 -1.15
CA VAL A 268 -17.92 -7.41 -0.28
C VAL A 268 -17.76 -7.96 1.15
N PRO A 269 -17.36 -7.12 2.12
CA PRO A 269 -17.36 -7.49 3.54
C PRO A 269 -18.77 -7.88 4.00
N LEU A 270 -18.87 -8.81 4.96
CA LEU A 270 -20.16 -9.24 5.51
C LEU A 270 -21.21 -9.57 4.44
N LYS A 271 -20.77 -10.25 3.36
CA LYS A 271 -21.57 -10.53 2.15
C LYS A 271 -23.00 -11.03 2.42
N ARG A 272 -23.20 -11.79 3.51
CA ARG A 272 -24.53 -12.27 3.93
C ARG A 272 -25.54 -11.14 4.14
N PHE A 273 -25.10 -9.97 4.61
CA PHE A 273 -25.94 -8.80 4.88
C PHE A 273 -25.85 -7.75 3.76
N LEU A 274 -24.70 -7.64 3.09
CA LEU A 274 -24.42 -6.63 2.05
C LEU A 274 -24.48 -7.18 0.62
N PHE A 275 -25.24 -8.24 0.38
CA PHE A 275 -25.30 -8.94 -0.91
C PHE A 275 -25.66 -8.04 -2.11
N PHE A 276 -26.42 -6.96 -1.87
CA PHE A 276 -26.82 -6.01 -2.91
C PHE A 276 -25.65 -5.18 -3.48
N VAL A 277 -24.51 -5.13 -2.76
CA VAL A 277 -23.32 -4.35 -3.15
C VAL A 277 -22.46 -5.09 -4.19
N ASP A 278 -22.67 -6.39 -4.41
CA ASP A 278 -21.91 -7.20 -5.38
C ASP A 278 -21.92 -6.58 -6.80
N ARG A 279 -22.99 -5.87 -7.19
CA ARG A 279 -23.13 -5.22 -8.50
C ARG A 279 -22.34 -3.91 -8.65
N LEU A 280 -21.79 -3.38 -7.55
CA LEU A 280 -21.09 -2.10 -7.52
C LEU A 280 -19.55 -2.26 -7.56
N VAL A 281 -19.07 -3.51 -7.46
CA VAL A 281 -17.65 -3.88 -7.45
C VAL A 281 -17.07 -3.75 -8.85
N ALA A 282 -15.93 -3.07 -8.99
CA ALA A 282 -15.36 -2.69 -10.28
C ALA A 282 -14.39 -3.72 -10.91
N GLY A 283 -13.87 -4.64 -10.10
CA GLY A 283 -13.04 -5.76 -10.54
C GLY A 283 -13.83 -7.05 -10.70
N ILE A 284 -13.13 -8.19 -10.79
CA ILE A 284 -13.79 -9.51 -10.79
C ILE A 284 -14.45 -9.72 -9.41
N PRO A 285 -15.79 -9.76 -9.34
CA PRO A 285 -16.48 -9.87 -8.06
C PRO A 285 -16.13 -11.18 -7.37
N GLY A 286 -15.83 -11.13 -6.08
CA GLY A 286 -15.50 -12.32 -5.29
C GLY A 286 -14.06 -12.81 -5.42
N THR A 287 -13.14 -11.90 -5.78
CA THR A 287 -11.70 -12.14 -5.66
C THR A 287 -11.36 -12.57 -4.23
N ARG A 288 -10.45 -13.54 -4.08
CA ARG A 288 -10.04 -14.06 -2.77
C ARG A 288 -8.59 -13.73 -2.44
N PRO A 289 -8.26 -13.57 -1.14
CA PRO A 289 -6.89 -13.42 -0.69
C PRO A 289 -6.01 -14.58 -1.17
N GLY A 290 -4.82 -14.25 -1.67
CA GLY A 290 -3.74 -15.19 -1.88
C GLY A 290 -3.17 -15.72 -0.56
N ALA A 291 -2.44 -16.83 -0.63
CA ALA A 291 -1.69 -17.38 0.50
C ALA A 291 -0.24 -16.85 0.59
N GLY A 292 0.11 -15.83 -0.21
CA GLY A 292 1.49 -15.36 -0.41
C GLY A 292 2.18 -15.98 -1.64
N GLN A 293 3.50 -15.81 -1.75
CA GLN A 293 4.29 -16.25 -2.90
C GLN A 293 4.27 -17.79 -3.04
N LYS A 294 3.99 -18.30 -4.25
CA LYS A 294 4.07 -19.73 -4.60
C LYS A 294 4.85 -19.90 -5.90
N ARG A 295 5.73 -20.90 -5.97
CA ARG A 295 6.40 -21.30 -7.22
C ARG A 295 5.45 -22.18 -8.02
N SER A 296 5.46 -22.05 -9.35
CA SER A 296 4.58 -22.79 -10.26
C SER A 296 4.87 -24.30 -10.31
N THR A 297 6.00 -24.75 -9.78
CA THR A 297 6.37 -26.17 -9.68
C THR A 297 5.51 -26.96 -8.67
N ASP A 298 4.86 -26.29 -7.72
CA ASP A 298 4.12 -26.97 -6.65
C ASP A 298 2.72 -27.45 -7.09
N SER A 299 2.29 -27.16 -8.32
CA SER A 299 0.99 -27.59 -8.85
C SER A 299 0.98 -28.95 -9.57
N CYS A 300 2.12 -29.60 -9.74
CA CYS A 300 2.19 -30.93 -10.39
C CYS A 300 2.09 -32.12 -9.43
N GLU A 301 2.18 -31.95 -8.11
CA GLU A 301 2.27 -33.10 -7.18
C GLU A 301 0.95 -33.53 -6.51
N SER A 302 -0.18 -32.83 -6.69
CA SER A 302 -1.43 -33.19 -6.00
C SER A 302 -2.39 -34.10 -6.80
N HIS A 303 -1.89 -34.80 -7.81
CA HIS A 303 -2.64 -35.87 -8.51
C HIS A 303 -1.85 -37.18 -8.44
N LYS A 304 -1.83 -37.78 -7.26
CA LYS A 304 -1.79 -39.23 -7.05
C LYS A 304 -2.86 -39.59 -6.03
#